data_AF-X0Y3P7-F1
#
_entry.id   AF-X0Y3P7-F1
#
_cell.length_a   1.000
_cell.length_b   1.000
_cell.length_c   1.000
_cell.angle_alpha   90.00
_cell.angle_beta   90.00
_cell.angle_gamma   90.00
#
_symmetry.space_group_name_H-M   'P 1'
#
loop_
_entity.id
_entity.type
_entity.pdbx_description
1 polymer ?
#
loop_
_entity_poly.entity_id
_entity_poly.type
_entity_poly.pdbx_seq_one_letter_code
_entity_poly.pdbx_strand_id
1 'polypeptide(L)'
;TICADIWRIEWLVNFLIDADQLQMILNISASPFHVGKIKERQEVVSRCAKEFNCAVAYCNLVGGQDELIFDGRSMFADSTGKMMAI
;
A
#
# COMPACT_ATOMS: atom_id res chain seq x y z
N THR A 1 -7.00 -2.94 4.30
CA THR A 1 -7.21 -1.50 4.05
C THR A 1 -7.56 -1.29 2.59
N ILE A 2 -8.16 -0.16 2.24
CA ILE A 2 -8.61 0.13 0.87
C ILE A 2 -7.98 1.43 0.39
N CYS A 3 -7.25 1.36 -0.72
CA CYS A 3 -6.70 2.50 -1.46
C CYS A 3 -6.12 3.61 -0.56
N ALA A 4 -6.83 4.73 -0.41
CA ALA A 4 -6.39 5.92 0.31
C ALA A 4 -6.01 5.69 1.79
N ASP A 5 -6.54 4.64 2.44
CA ASP A 5 -6.27 4.32 3.84
C ASP A 5 -4.76 4.22 4.14
N ILE A 6 -4.00 3.56 3.27
CA ILE A 6 -2.56 3.32 3.49
C ILE A 6 -1.72 4.60 3.37
N TRP A 7 -2.26 5.64 2.73
CA TRP A 7 -1.57 6.93 2.56
C TRP A 7 -1.61 7.79 3.81
N ARG A 8 -2.50 7.49 4.77
CA ARG A 8 -2.68 8.23 6.03
C ARG A 8 -2.29 7.34 7.21
N ILE A 9 -0.99 7.15 7.38
CA ILE A 9 -0.44 6.24 8.40
C ILE A 9 -0.96 6.57 9.80
N GLU A 10 -1.02 7.85 10.17
CA GLU A 10 -1.45 8.28 11.50
C GLU A 10 -2.94 7.93 11.76
N TRP A 11 -3.77 8.03 10.72
CA TRP A 11 -5.16 7.58 10.80
C TRP A 11 -5.24 6.07 10.91
N LEU A 12 -4.44 5.34 10.13
CA LEU A 12 -4.45 3.89 10.10
C LEU A 12 -3.98 3.29 11.44
N VAL A 13 -3.01 3.92 12.10
CA VAL A 13 -2.54 3.54 13.45
C VAL A 13 -3.69 3.64 14.45
N ASN A 14 -4.43 4.75 14.44
CA ASN A 14 -5.59 4.92 15.32
C ASN A 14 -6.72 3.95 14.97
N PHE A 15 -6.94 3.66 13.69
CA PHE A 15 -7.98 2.72 13.25
C PHE A 15 -7.69 1.28 13.68
N LEU A 16 -6.42 0.90 13.78
CA LEU A 16 -5.98 -0.45 14.15
C LEU A 16 -5.47 -0.55 15.60
N ILE A 17 -5.71 0.46 16.43
CA ILE A 17 -5.14 0.55 17.79
C ILE A 17 -5.56 -0.61 18.70
N ASP A 18 -6.78 -1.11 18.53
CA ASP A 18 -7.35 -2.22 19.30
C ASP A 18 -7.11 -3.58 18.63
N ALA A 19 -6.39 -3.64 17.52
CA ALA A 19 -6.08 -4.89 16.85
C ALA A 19 -4.95 -5.63 17.58
N ASP A 20 -5.05 -6.96 17.60
CA ASP A 20 -3.92 -7.82 17.97
C ASP A 20 -2.73 -7.62 17.02
N GLN A 21 -1.58 -8.20 17.37
CA GLN A 21 -0.37 -8.11 16.56
C GLN A 21 -0.62 -8.53 15.10
N LEU A 22 -0.56 -7.55 14.21
CA LEU A 22 -0.75 -7.76 12.78
C LEU A 22 0.44 -8.55 12.22
N GLN A 23 0.14 -9.60 11.46
CA GLN A 23 1.15 -10.34 10.69
C GLN A 23 1.30 -9.77 9.27
N MET A 24 0.21 -9.19 8.74
CA MET A 24 0.19 -8.61 7.40
C MET A 24 -0.92 -7.57 7.26
N ILE A 25 -0.67 -6.53 6.47
CA ILE A 25 -1.68 -5.62 5.93
C ILE A 25 -1.87 -5.89 4.44
N LEU A 26 -3.09 -6.24 4.04
CA LEU A 26 -3.51 -6.28 2.64
C LEU A 26 -4.19 -4.95 2.27
N ASN A 27 -3.68 -4.29 1.25
CA ASN A 27 -4.27 -3.10 0.65
C ASN A 27 -4.77 -3.41 -0.77
N ILE A 28 -6.07 -3.24 -1.00
CA ILE A 28 -6.69 -3.36 -2.32
C ILE A 28 -6.91 -1.94 -2.86
N SER A 29 -6.42 -1.67 -4.07
CA SER A 29 -6.33 -0.34 -4.64
C SER A 29 -6.87 -0.27 -6.07
N ALA A 30 -7.42 0.89 -6.39
CA ALA A 30 -7.61 1.38 -7.74
C ALA A 30 -6.98 2.77 -7.81
N SER A 31 -5.65 2.82 -7.77
CA SER A 31 -4.86 4.05 -7.79
C SER A 31 -4.48 4.36 -9.23
N PRO A 32 -4.90 5.52 -9.78
CA PRO A 32 -4.56 5.90 -11.14
C PRO A 32 -3.07 6.22 -11.29
N PHE A 33 -2.57 6.09 -12.51
CA PHE A 33 -1.22 6.39 -12.90
C PHE A 33 -0.99 7.90 -13.00
N HIS A 34 0.17 8.33 -12.53
CA HIS A 34 0.84 9.53 -13.02
C HIS A 34 2.36 9.32 -12.93
N VAL A 35 3.10 10.18 -13.63
CA VAL A 35 4.57 10.17 -13.56
C VAL A 35 5.01 10.32 -12.10
N GLY A 36 5.88 9.41 -11.64
CA GLY A 36 6.37 9.37 -10.25
C GLY A 36 5.56 8.50 -9.28
N LYS A 37 4.30 8.16 -9.59
CA LYS A 37 3.40 7.45 -8.65
C LYS A 37 3.94 6.13 -8.12
N ILE A 38 4.66 5.38 -8.97
CA ILE A 38 5.19 4.06 -8.60
C ILE A 38 6.17 4.19 -7.43
N LYS A 39 7.05 5.18 -7.45
CA LYS A 39 8.02 5.42 -6.37
C LYS A 39 7.30 5.85 -5.08
N GLU A 40 6.32 6.75 -5.19
CA GLU A 40 5.49 7.15 -4.04
C GLU A 40 4.79 5.95 -3.39
N ARG A 41 4.22 5.04 -4.19
CA ARG A 41 3.58 3.83 -3.67
C ARG A 41 4.57 2.92 -2.94
N GLN A 42 5.79 2.75 -3.46
CA GLN A 42 6.83 1.97 -2.78
C GLN A 42 7.19 2.58 -1.42
N GLU A 43 7.31 3.91 -1.33
CA GLU A 43 7.58 4.62 -0.09
C GLU A 43 6.45 4.45 0.93
N VAL A 44 5.20 4.54 0.48
CA VAL A 44 4.01 4.32 1.32
C VAL A 44 3.92 2.88 1.83
N VAL A 45 4.12 1.88 0.95
CA VAL A 45 4.09 0.46 1.32
C VAL A 45 5.21 0.13 2.29
N SER A 46 6.44 0.60 2.02
CA SER A 46 7.59 0.44 2.91
C SER A 46 7.39 1.10 4.28
N ARG A 47 6.85 2.32 4.30
CA ARG A 47 6.53 3.05 5.55
C ARG A 47 5.48 2.31 6.37
N CYS A 48 4.40 1.86 5.73
CA CYS A 48 3.34 1.09 6.39
C CYS A 48 3.90 -0.20 7.03
N ALA A 49 4.75 -0.94 6.31
CA ALA A 49 5.33 -2.17 6.84
C ALA A 49 6.18 -1.94 8.09
N LYS A 50 6.99 -0.86 8.09
CA LYS A 50 7.81 -0.47 9.24
C LYS A 50 6.96 -0.02 10.43
N GLU A 51 5.93 0.79 10.18
CA GLU A 51 5.06 1.32 11.23
C GLU A 51 4.35 0.20 12.00
N PHE A 52 3.80 -0.77 11.28
CA PHE A 52 3.05 -1.87 11.89
C PHE A 52 3.91 -3.11 12.18
N ASN A 53 5.21 -3.06 11.88
CA ASN A 53 6.17 -4.17 12.01
C ASN A 53 5.62 -5.48 11.40
N CYS A 54 5.00 -5.38 10.23
CA CYS A 54 4.31 -6.50 9.57
C CYS A 54 4.44 -6.41 8.06
N ALA A 55 4.22 -7.52 7.36
CA ALA A 55 4.31 -7.53 5.90
C ALA A 55 3.19 -6.71 5.26
N VAL A 56 3.43 -6.13 4.08
CA VAL A 56 2.41 -5.34 3.38
C VAL A 56 2.30 -5.78 1.93
N ALA A 57 1.09 -6.18 1.54
CA ALA A 57 0.73 -6.48 0.16
C ALA A 57 -0.15 -5.36 -0.40
N TYR A 58 0.28 -4.76 -1.50
CA TYR A 58 -0.46 -3.74 -2.23
C TYR A 58 -0.89 -4.31 -3.57
N CYS A 59 -2.20 -4.50 -3.75
CA CYS A 59 -2.78 -5.01 -4.98
C CYS A 59 -3.55 -3.90 -5.68
N ASN A 60 -3.08 -3.47 -6.86
CA ASN A 60 -3.68 -2.37 -7.60
C ASN A 60 -4.35 -2.86 -8.88
N LEU A 61 -5.45 -2.20 -9.25
CA LEU A 61 -6.09 -2.37 -10.54
C LEU A 61 -5.10 -2.11 -11.70
N VAL A 62 -5.29 -2.83 -12.81
CA VAL A 62 -4.60 -2.59 -14.09
C VAL A 62 -5.64 -2.46 -15.20
N GLY A 63 -5.47 -1.47 -16.07
CA GLY A 63 -6.38 -1.21 -17.20
C GLY A 63 -6.68 0.27 -17.40
N GLY A 64 -7.40 0.59 -18.48
CA GLY A 64 -7.92 1.94 -18.72
C GLY A 64 -9.40 2.05 -18.33
N GLN A 65 -9.81 3.20 -17.82
CA GLN A 65 -11.21 3.58 -17.64
C GLN A 65 -11.38 5.05 -17.96
N ASP A 66 -12.13 5.34 -19.03
CA ASP A 66 -12.29 6.69 -19.57
C ASP A 66 -10.94 7.42 -19.72
N GLU A 67 -10.75 8.54 -19.02
CA GLU A 67 -9.51 9.33 -19.04
C GLU A 67 -8.39 8.76 -18.15
N LEU A 68 -8.68 7.76 -17.31
CA LEU A 68 -7.76 7.22 -16.32
C LEU A 68 -7.07 5.96 -16.81
N ILE A 69 -5.78 5.86 -16.47
CA ILE A 69 -4.98 4.65 -16.63
C ILE A 69 -4.64 4.13 -15.24
N PHE A 70 -4.84 2.84 -15.00
CA PHE A 70 -4.37 2.11 -13.83
C PHE A 70 -3.21 1.22 -14.25
N ASP A 71 -2.05 1.44 -13.64
CA ASP A 71 -0.79 0.81 -14.04
C ASP A 71 -0.55 -0.56 -13.41
N GLY A 72 -1.45 -1.02 -12.53
CA GLY A 72 -1.18 -2.16 -11.66
C GLY A 72 -0.02 -1.80 -10.74
N ARG A 73 1.15 -2.41 -10.99
CA ARG A 73 2.34 -2.28 -10.12
C ARG A 73 2.03 -2.69 -8.69
N SER A 74 1.32 -3.81 -8.56
CA SER A 74 1.15 -4.48 -7.28
C SER A 74 2.52 -4.82 -6.70
N MET A 75 2.67 -4.66 -5.40
CA MET A 75 3.97 -4.75 -4.74
C MET A 75 3.84 -5.38 -3.35
N PHE A 76 4.95 -5.93 -2.87
CA PHE A 76 5.02 -6.60 -1.59
C PHE A 76 6.26 -6.15 -0.82
N ALA A 77 6.09 -5.79 0.44
CA ALA A 77 7.17 -5.50 1.37
C ALA A 77 7.15 -6.47 2.55
N ASP A 78 8.33 -6.86 3.02
CA ASP A 78 8.47 -7.58 4.29
C ASP A 78 8.27 -6.64 5.50
N SER A 79 8.27 -7.19 6.71
CA SER A 79 8.06 -6.42 7.96
C SER A 79 9.14 -5.37 8.25
N THR A 80 10.31 -5.45 7.59
CA THR A 80 11.35 -4.41 7.70
C THR A 80 11.10 -3.23 6.74
N GLY A 81 10.06 -3.33 5.90
CA GLY A 81 9.75 -2.41 4.82
C GLY A 81 10.67 -2.56 3.63
N LYS A 82 11.40 -3.67 3.49
CA LYS A 82 12.15 -3.97 2.29
C LYS A 82 11.19 -4.47 1.21
N MET A 83 11.27 -3.88 0.01
CA MET A 83 10.49 -4.36 -1.13
C MET A 83 11.00 -5.72 -1.59
N MET A 84 10.09 -6.69 -1.66
CA MET A 84 10.34 -8.06 -2.05
C MET A 84 9.79 -8.37 -3.46
N ALA A 85 8.77 -7.61 -3.89
CA ALA A 85 8.25 -7.62 -5.27
C ALA A 85 7.73 -6.23 -5.65
N ILE A 86 7.89 -5.84 -6.93
CA ILE A 86 7.49 -4.54 -7.52
C ILE A 86 6.95 -4.70 -8.94
#